data_AF-A0A1V5YYR5-F1
#
_entry.id   AF-A0A1V5YYR5-F1
#
_cell.length_a   1.000
_cell.length_b   1.000
_cell.length_c   1.000
_cell.angle_alpha   90.00
_cell.angle_beta   90.00
_cell.angle_gamma   90.00
#
_symmetry.space_group_name_H-M   'P 1'
#
loop_
_entity.id
_entity.type
_entity.pdbx_description
1 polymer ?
#
loop_
_entity_poly.entity_id
_entity_poly.type
_entity_poly.pdbx_seq_one_letter_code
_entity_poly.pdbx_strand_id
1 'polypeptide(L)'
;MRRFYGLLFFLLIPALLPATADAEDPNPATLHSSRGAWPLYRQWTPAETRHFAQWISTIYDRKVHGTKEQRLAKLEYVLTDPEMNLLLDPEFLGEPSNPQIDLPTIRALHHIVDCHKLLMSLGSYYACRRGLPFMYSTVRSSDGTDIRTAPSTLPAGTASSFEYSSAHQFFVDLVTGTCTGNLRVEPFARNSEWSDTCPVAITPQYLIPGCSFYLDGHVLVLAEIEEGGGVRFLDATTSPTRDLYTFNGMNAVTGITPKDSTRENNPYAGCFRGFRVLRYPIAETDRDGKVTRVRRRTDEEMREFGFSVEQYDRMEELVTKGFITEKNIPLTSMHQFIRFRMKAEKPVSPVEIIQRFLTDFAQALSRREEQVRLAWENVQTEGAIEFPGGTASRNIHHTGGRWGRYASALEDAELRGRYLEFLEEMDAAIQWFDNAPDMLDLTGLNLHAVWTPSDLALAALQKKNQLFAERSIQFTDSHGQPCTLTFLEVEKRLYDLSFNPNLPPEVRWGAAPDTLSPDLLQNCATPLASRKTIALADAYRMERPYRSLTRREIEDTPMSEVSDGSHFFSEVLESYLWPKWRGSPSPPLVPHGGKASYERQLASRH
;
A
#
# COMPACT_ATOMS: atom_id res chain seq x y z
N MET A 1 16.76 74.15 23.69
CA MET A 1 17.83 73.46 24.46
C MET A 1 17.23 72.41 25.36
N ARG A 2 17.31 71.13 24.98
CA ARG A 2 17.31 69.97 25.87
C ARG A 2 17.64 68.74 25.02
N ARG A 3 18.83 68.19 25.25
CA ARG A 3 19.33 66.94 24.65
C ARG A 3 18.60 65.78 25.31
N PHE A 4 18.13 64.81 24.53
CA PHE A 4 17.77 63.49 25.04
C PHE A 4 18.52 62.45 24.21
N TYR A 5 19.37 61.70 24.91
CA TYR A 5 20.11 60.54 24.43
C TYR A 5 19.12 59.37 24.22
N GLY A 6 19.05 58.85 23.00
CA GLY A 6 18.37 57.58 22.72
C GLY A 6 19.38 56.44 22.81
N LEU A 7 19.22 55.59 23.84
CA LEU A 7 19.98 54.36 24.06
C LEU A 7 19.54 53.32 23.01
N LEU A 8 20.47 52.83 22.19
CA LEU A 8 20.25 51.72 21.26
C LEU A 8 20.35 50.39 22.05
N PHE A 9 19.22 49.73 22.28
CA PHE A 9 19.20 48.36 22.81
C PHE A 9 19.40 47.37 21.64
N PHE A 10 20.57 46.75 21.55
CA PHE A 10 20.78 45.56 20.73
C PHE A 10 20.13 44.37 21.45
N LEU A 11 18.98 43.92 20.95
CA LEU A 11 18.39 42.63 21.31
C LEU A 11 19.18 41.53 20.61
N LEU A 12 20.11 40.91 21.35
CA LEU A 12 20.68 39.61 21.01
C LEU A 12 19.58 38.55 21.12
N ILE A 13 19.06 38.12 19.98
CA ILE A 13 18.22 36.92 19.88
C ILE A 13 19.15 35.72 20.08
N PRO A 14 18.98 34.89 21.13
CA PRO A 14 19.72 33.65 21.22
C PRO A 14 19.20 32.72 20.12
N ALA A 15 20.10 32.28 19.24
CA ALA A 15 19.83 31.18 18.34
C ALA A 15 19.47 29.95 19.18
N LEU A 16 18.19 29.58 19.17
CA LEU A 16 17.69 28.31 19.67
C LEU A 16 18.29 27.22 18.79
N LEU A 17 19.40 26.62 19.25
CA LEU A 17 19.80 25.30 18.83
C LEU A 17 18.65 24.34 19.20
N PRO A 18 18.24 23.41 18.31
CA PRO A 18 17.24 22.43 18.66
C PRO A 18 17.78 21.58 19.81
N ALA A 19 17.16 21.71 20.98
CA ALA A 19 17.33 20.73 22.03
C ALA A 19 16.83 19.40 21.47
N THR A 20 17.71 18.40 21.43
CA THR A 20 17.33 17.00 21.30
C THR A 20 16.46 16.68 22.50
N ALA A 21 15.14 16.76 22.32
CA ALA A 21 14.22 16.15 23.27
C ALA A 21 14.43 14.64 23.13
N ASP A 22 15.03 14.01 24.15
CA ASP A 22 14.98 12.56 24.28
C ASP A 22 13.51 12.16 24.14
N ALA A 23 13.17 11.38 23.12
CA ALA A 23 11.79 10.97 22.89
C ALA A 23 11.37 10.05 24.05
N GLU A 24 10.51 10.54 24.93
CA GLU A 24 9.96 9.76 26.04
C GLU A 24 9.18 8.55 25.49
N ASP A 25 9.37 7.35 26.07
CA ASP A 25 8.66 6.13 25.66
C ASP A 25 7.14 6.40 25.67
N PRO A 26 6.42 6.22 24.54
CA PRO A 26 5.01 6.58 24.43
C PRO A 26 4.09 5.75 25.33
N ASN A 27 4.61 4.68 25.94
CA ASN A 27 3.87 3.80 26.83
C ASN A 27 4.84 3.22 27.88
N PRO A 28 5.12 3.97 28.96
CA PRO A 28 6.04 3.52 30.00
C PRO A 28 5.61 2.17 30.61
N ALA A 29 6.57 1.40 31.12
CA ALA A 29 6.26 0.11 31.73
C ALA A 29 5.45 0.26 33.02
N THR A 30 4.27 -0.37 33.05
CA THR A 30 3.34 -0.36 34.20
C THR A 30 3.00 -1.77 34.69
N LEU A 31 3.43 -2.82 33.98
CA LEU A 31 3.16 -4.21 34.33
C LEU A 31 4.44 -4.90 34.83
N HIS A 32 4.25 -5.89 35.70
CA HIS A 32 5.34 -6.73 36.21
C HIS A 32 4.98 -8.21 36.06
N SER A 33 5.50 -8.85 35.01
CA SER A 33 5.44 -10.30 34.87
C SER A 33 6.70 -10.86 34.23
N SER A 34 7.32 -11.86 34.85
CA SER A 34 8.33 -12.74 34.24
C SER A 34 7.74 -14.06 33.76
N ARG A 35 6.42 -14.24 33.89
CA ARG A 35 5.67 -15.42 33.44
C ARG A 35 5.12 -15.20 32.04
N GLY A 36 5.06 -16.28 31.27
CA GLY A 36 4.47 -16.33 29.94
C GLY A 36 5.49 -16.79 28.90
N ALA A 37 5.06 -16.76 27.63
CA ALA A 37 5.93 -16.88 26.47
C ALA A 37 7.06 -15.84 26.51
N TRP A 38 6.77 -14.65 27.03
CA TRP A 38 7.72 -13.57 27.30
C TRP A 38 7.26 -12.74 28.51
N PRO A 39 8.18 -12.02 29.18
CA PRO A 39 7.83 -11.04 30.21
C PRO A 39 6.89 -9.93 29.73
N LEU A 40 5.97 -9.50 30.58
CA LEU A 40 5.03 -8.40 30.31
C LEU A 40 5.42 -7.16 31.12
N TYR A 41 5.57 -6.05 30.40
CA TYR A 41 5.97 -4.75 30.93
C TYR A 41 4.91 -3.67 30.67
N ARG A 42 4.13 -3.81 29.59
CA ARG A 42 3.24 -2.77 29.09
C ARG A 42 1.85 -3.31 28.80
N GLN A 43 0.87 -2.40 28.85
CA GLN A 43 -0.49 -2.65 28.38
C GLN A 43 -0.66 -2.03 26.99
N TRP A 44 -1.51 -2.63 26.14
CA TRP A 44 -1.94 -1.97 24.91
C TRP A 44 -2.73 -0.70 25.24
N THR A 45 -2.28 0.45 24.73
CA THR A 45 -2.93 1.77 24.86
C THR A 45 -3.05 2.41 23.48
N PRO A 46 -3.90 3.44 23.28
CA PRO A 46 -3.94 4.17 22.02
C PRO A 46 -2.57 4.71 21.58
N ALA A 47 -1.74 5.20 22.53
CA ALA A 47 -0.37 5.63 22.25
C ALA A 47 0.50 4.47 21.74
N GLU A 48 0.43 3.28 22.35
CA GLU A 48 1.15 2.10 21.87
C GLU A 48 0.68 1.65 20.47
N THR A 49 -0.61 1.80 20.15
CA THR A 49 -1.09 1.48 18.78
C THR A 49 -0.55 2.43 17.73
N ARG A 50 -0.29 3.70 18.09
CA ARG A 50 0.41 4.66 17.22
C ARG A 50 1.88 4.30 17.04
N HIS A 51 2.53 3.85 18.11
CA HIS A 51 3.91 3.34 18.04
C HIS A 51 4.00 2.10 17.14
N PHE A 52 3.05 1.17 17.26
CA PHE A 52 2.91 0.03 16.36
C PHE A 52 2.68 0.47 14.90
N ALA A 53 1.82 1.47 14.67
CA ALA A 53 1.56 2.01 13.34
C ALA A 53 2.82 2.60 12.69
N GLN A 54 3.65 3.33 13.47
CA GLN A 54 4.93 3.86 12.98
C GLN A 54 5.89 2.76 12.57
N TRP A 55 5.95 1.67 13.34
CA TRP A 55 6.77 0.50 12.98
C TRP A 55 6.31 -0.15 11.66
N ILE A 56 5.00 -0.37 11.49
CA ILE A 56 4.44 -0.91 10.24
C ILE A 56 4.71 0.02 9.05
N SER A 57 4.54 1.34 9.24
CA SER A 57 4.79 2.35 8.20
C SER A 57 6.25 2.35 7.76
N THR A 58 7.18 2.13 8.69
CA THR A 58 8.62 2.04 8.38
C THR A 58 8.95 0.81 7.53
N ILE A 59 8.33 -0.34 7.84
CA ILE A 59 8.46 -1.53 7.00
C ILE A 59 7.97 -1.22 5.59
N TYR A 60 6.80 -0.59 5.46
CA TYR A 60 6.24 -0.21 4.16
C TYR A 60 7.13 0.76 3.38
N ASP A 61 7.62 1.81 4.02
CA ASP A 61 8.53 2.79 3.42
C ASP A 61 9.75 2.11 2.82
N ARG A 62 10.42 1.21 3.56
CA ARG A 62 11.55 0.45 3.02
C ARG A 62 11.16 -0.52 1.91
N LYS A 63 9.93 -1.06 1.95
CA LYS A 63 9.40 -1.90 0.86
C LYS A 63 9.09 -1.12 -0.41
N VAL A 64 8.88 0.20 -0.35
CA VAL A 64 8.60 1.06 -1.52
C VAL A 64 9.82 1.85 -2.00
N HIS A 65 10.59 2.40 -1.06
CA HIS A 65 11.64 3.39 -1.31
C HIS A 65 13.05 2.88 -0.97
N GLY A 66 13.16 1.70 -0.35
CA GLY A 66 14.44 1.11 0.04
C GLY A 66 15.25 0.51 -1.12
N THR A 67 16.32 -0.20 -0.76
CA THR A 67 17.18 -0.94 -1.69
C THR A 67 16.41 -2.06 -2.41
N LYS A 68 16.97 -2.65 -3.47
CA LYS A 68 16.33 -3.79 -4.15
C LYS A 68 16.11 -4.96 -3.19
N GLU A 69 17.07 -5.20 -2.30
CA GLU A 69 17.02 -6.21 -1.25
C GLU A 69 15.89 -5.93 -0.25
N GLN A 70 15.74 -4.68 0.19
CA GLN A 70 14.64 -4.26 1.08
C GLN A 70 13.28 -4.37 0.38
N ARG A 71 13.14 -3.92 -0.87
CA ARG A 71 11.90 -4.07 -1.66
C ARG A 71 11.51 -5.54 -1.88
N LEU A 72 12.49 -6.43 -2.04
CA LEU A 72 12.28 -7.88 -2.18
C LEU A 72 12.27 -8.63 -0.84
N ALA A 73 12.45 -7.94 0.29
CA ALA A 73 12.57 -8.55 1.60
C ALA A 73 11.35 -9.40 1.97
N LYS A 74 11.61 -10.59 2.49
CA LYS A 74 10.60 -11.46 3.10
C LYS A 74 10.59 -11.27 4.61
N LEU A 75 9.64 -11.90 5.30
CA LEU A 75 9.46 -11.70 6.74
C LEU A 75 10.75 -11.89 7.55
N GLU A 76 11.57 -12.90 7.24
CA GLU A 76 12.86 -13.10 7.93
C GLU A 76 13.77 -11.88 7.81
N TYR A 77 13.96 -11.35 6.60
CA TYR A 77 14.83 -10.19 6.38
C TYR A 77 14.21 -8.91 6.95
N VAL A 78 12.89 -8.72 6.80
CA VAL A 78 12.16 -7.59 7.39
C VAL A 78 12.35 -7.53 8.91
N LEU A 79 12.39 -8.66 9.62
CA LEU A 79 12.56 -8.68 11.08
C LEU A 79 14.03 -8.59 11.53
N THR A 80 15.00 -8.72 10.63
CA THR A 80 16.44 -8.71 10.95
C THR A 80 17.20 -7.51 10.40
N ASP A 81 16.63 -6.78 9.45
CA ASP A 81 17.22 -5.57 8.88
C ASP A 81 16.93 -4.36 9.80
N PRO A 82 17.96 -3.66 10.31
CA PRO A 82 17.78 -2.56 11.26
C PRO A 82 17.11 -1.32 10.66
N GLU A 83 17.16 -1.14 9.34
CA GLU A 83 16.47 -0.03 8.69
C GLU A 83 14.99 -0.32 8.43
N MET A 84 14.61 -1.60 8.32
CA MET A 84 13.21 -2.03 8.18
C MET A 84 12.54 -2.25 9.54
N ASN A 85 13.28 -2.71 10.55
CA ASN A 85 12.75 -3.07 11.85
C ASN A 85 13.22 -2.10 12.94
N LEU A 86 12.45 -1.04 13.19
CA LEU A 86 12.75 -0.09 14.26
C LEU A 86 12.80 -0.73 15.65
N LEU A 87 12.23 -1.93 15.87
CA LEU A 87 12.40 -2.62 17.15
C LEU A 87 13.83 -3.13 17.38
N LEU A 88 14.74 -3.04 16.40
CA LEU A 88 16.17 -3.28 16.60
C LEU A 88 16.91 -2.04 17.13
N ASP A 89 16.29 -0.86 17.04
CA ASP A 89 16.79 0.37 17.63
C ASP A 89 16.35 0.45 19.11
N PRO A 90 17.29 0.50 20.07
CA PRO A 90 16.95 0.62 21.49
C PRO A 90 16.10 1.85 21.85
N GLU A 91 16.28 2.98 21.15
CA GLU A 91 15.52 4.20 21.43
C GLU A 91 14.04 4.01 21.08
N PHE A 92 13.77 3.46 19.89
CA PHE A 92 12.40 3.15 19.48
C PHE A 92 11.81 1.96 20.28
N LEU A 93 12.62 0.95 20.60
CA LEU A 93 12.19 -0.22 21.34
C LEU A 93 11.80 0.10 22.79
N GLY A 94 12.47 1.08 23.42
CA GLY A 94 12.25 1.50 24.81
C GLY A 94 12.72 0.46 25.85
N GLU A 95 12.81 0.88 27.11
CA GLU A 95 13.23 0.03 28.24
C GLU A 95 12.20 0.04 29.37
N PRO A 96 11.93 -1.09 30.05
CA PRO A 96 12.42 -2.44 29.77
C PRO A 96 11.87 -3.01 28.45
N SER A 97 12.62 -3.90 27.78
CA SER A 97 12.17 -4.61 26.58
C SER A 97 12.53 -6.09 26.59
N ASN A 98 11.94 -6.86 25.66
CA ASN A 98 12.33 -8.25 25.44
C ASN A 98 13.38 -8.34 24.33
N PRO A 99 14.31 -9.31 24.43
CA PRO A 99 15.34 -9.50 23.42
C PRO A 99 14.71 -9.85 22.07
N GLN A 100 15.49 -9.65 21.00
CA GLN A 100 15.13 -10.15 19.69
C GLN A 100 14.87 -11.66 19.76
N ILE A 101 13.78 -12.11 19.14
CA ILE A 101 13.45 -13.53 19.07
C ILE A 101 14.49 -14.27 18.23
N ASP A 102 14.75 -15.53 18.58
CA ASP A 102 15.76 -16.32 17.89
C ASP A 102 15.41 -16.58 16.42
N LEU A 103 16.45 -16.79 15.61
CA LEU A 103 16.30 -17.02 14.17
C LEU A 103 15.46 -18.26 13.82
N PRO A 104 15.54 -19.41 14.54
CA PRO A 104 14.62 -20.52 14.36
C PRO A 104 13.14 -20.13 14.50
N THR A 105 12.80 -19.27 15.45
CA THR A 105 11.44 -18.75 15.65
C THR A 105 11.01 -17.85 14.50
N ILE A 106 11.89 -16.94 14.06
CA ILE A 106 11.64 -16.09 12.88
C ILE A 106 11.38 -16.94 11.63
N ARG A 107 12.17 -18.00 11.43
CA ARG A 107 12.00 -18.93 10.31
C ARG A 107 10.69 -19.72 10.41
N ALA A 108 10.30 -20.14 11.60
CA ALA A 108 9.01 -20.81 11.80
C ALA A 108 7.83 -19.91 11.39
N LEU A 109 7.87 -18.62 11.75
CA LEU A 109 6.89 -17.62 11.29
C LEU A 109 6.90 -17.50 9.76
N HIS A 110 8.09 -17.32 9.17
CA HIS A 110 8.25 -17.10 7.73
C HIS A 110 7.80 -18.30 6.87
N HIS A 111 8.12 -19.54 7.27
CA HIS A 111 7.81 -20.72 6.46
C HIS A 111 6.33 -20.96 6.20
N ILE A 112 5.47 -20.50 7.11
CA ILE A 112 4.02 -20.74 7.08
C ILE A 112 3.24 -19.45 6.81
N VAL A 113 3.92 -18.30 6.66
CA VAL A 113 3.26 -17.01 6.45
C VAL A 113 2.36 -17.02 5.22
N ASP A 114 1.18 -16.46 5.40
CA ASP A 114 0.19 -16.12 4.38
C ASP A 114 -0.46 -14.80 4.80
N CYS A 115 -1.44 -14.32 4.04
CA CYS A 115 -2.06 -13.02 4.26
C CYS A 115 -2.58 -12.80 5.69
N HIS A 116 -3.25 -13.80 6.30
CA HIS A 116 -3.72 -13.69 7.68
C HIS A 116 -2.58 -13.82 8.69
N LYS A 117 -1.68 -14.78 8.47
CA LYS A 117 -0.58 -15.03 9.41
C LYS A 117 0.44 -13.90 9.41
N LEU A 118 0.54 -13.09 8.34
CA LEU A 118 1.32 -11.87 8.34
C LEU A 118 0.84 -10.91 9.44
N LEU A 119 -0.47 -10.63 9.48
CA LEU A 119 -1.07 -9.77 10.52
C LEU A 119 -0.76 -10.32 11.92
N MET A 120 -0.98 -11.62 12.12
CA MET A 120 -0.74 -12.26 13.42
C MET A 120 0.74 -12.26 13.80
N SER A 121 1.65 -12.49 12.84
CA SER A 121 3.10 -12.51 13.06
C SER A 121 3.63 -11.12 13.41
N LEU A 122 3.23 -10.09 12.67
CA LEU A 122 3.65 -8.70 12.93
C LEU A 122 3.14 -8.22 14.30
N GLY A 123 1.85 -8.45 14.60
CA GLY A 123 1.25 -8.04 15.86
C GLY A 123 1.84 -8.77 17.08
N SER A 124 2.05 -10.09 16.99
CA SER A 124 2.63 -10.88 18.08
C SER A 124 4.14 -10.64 18.25
N TYR A 125 4.88 -10.43 17.15
CA TYR A 125 6.28 -10.05 17.19
C TYR A 125 6.47 -8.72 17.92
N TYR A 126 5.70 -7.70 17.52
CA TYR A 126 5.73 -6.40 18.16
C TYR A 126 5.37 -6.51 19.65
N ALA A 127 4.30 -7.25 19.97
CA ALA A 127 3.89 -7.49 21.34
C ALA A 127 4.97 -8.17 22.17
N CYS A 128 5.66 -9.17 21.61
CA CYS A 128 6.79 -9.81 22.27
C CYS A 128 7.89 -8.79 22.56
N ARG A 129 8.40 -8.09 21.55
CA ARG A 129 9.52 -7.14 21.70
C ARG A 129 9.23 -6.03 22.71
N ARG A 130 8.02 -5.46 22.70
CA ARG A 130 7.58 -4.39 23.61
C ARG A 130 7.08 -4.88 24.97
N GLY A 131 6.95 -6.19 25.18
CA GLY A 131 6.45 -6.78 26.43
C GLY A 131 4.96 -6.54 26.66
N LEU A 132 4.15 -6.64 25.62
CA LEU A 132 2.69 -6.51 25.64
C LEU A 132 2.00 -7.89 25.67
N PRO A 133 0.79 -8.01 26.25
CA PRO A 133 0.02 -9.23 26.15
C PRO A 133 -0.47 -9.48 24.72
N PHE A 134 -0.48 -10.74 24.29
CA PHE A 134 -1.05 -11.14 23.00
C PHE A 134 -1.92 -12.39 23.15
N MET A 135 -2.91 -12.53 22.28
CA MET A 135 -3.83 -13.67 22.28
C MET A 135 -4.21 -14.04 20.85
N TYR A 136 -4.57 -15.30 20.65
CA TYR A 136 -5.22 -15.77 19.43
C TYR A 136 -6.37 -16.72 19.74
N SER A 137 -7.26 -16.88 18.77
CA SER A 137 -8.51 -17.62 18.97
C SER A 137 -8.58 -18.85 18.06
N THR A 138 -9.23 -19.89 18.55
CA THR A 138 -9.67 -21.02 17.72
C THR A 138 -11.11 -20.79 17.32
N VAL A 139 -11.43 -21.08 16.06
CA VAL A 139 -12.78 -20.87 15.50
C VAL A 139 -13.35 -22.16 14.95
N ARG A 140 -14.68 -22.22 14.90
CA ARG A 140 -15.44 -23.27 14.20
C ARG A 140 -16.36 -22.63 13.17
N SER A 141 -16.72 -23.38 12.14
CA SER A 141 -17.70 -22.95 11.16
C SER A 141 -19.10 -22.88 11.79
N SER A 142 -19.92 -21.94 11.33
CA SER A 142 -21.30 -21.78 11.78
C SER A 142 -22.20 -22.95 11.37
N ASP A 143 -21.85 -23.66 10.30
CA ASP A 143 -22.65 -24.68 9.63
C ASP A 143 -21.94 -26.05 9.54
N GLY A 144 -20.72 -26.17 10.05
CA GLY A 144 -19.94 -27.42 10.03
C GLY A 144 -19.06 -27.61 8.79
N THR A 145 -18.99 -26.67 7.85
CA THR A 145 -18.08 -26.74 6.69
C THR A 145 -16.65 -26.32 7.03
N ASP A 146 -15.76 -26.22 6.04
CA ASP A 146 -14.41 -25.64 6.22
C ASP A 146 -14.53 -24.19 6.71
N ILE A 147 -13.80 -23.85 7.77
CA ILE A 147 -13.80 -22.52 8.39
C ILE A 147 -13.36 -21.40 7.44
N ARG A 148 -12.64 -21.72 6.37
CA ARG A 148 -12.16 -20.74 5.36
C ARG A 148 -13.25 -20.31 4.40
N THR A 149 -14.25 -21.16 4.17
CA THR A 149 -15.32 -20.94 3.18
C THR A 149 -16.71 -20.87 3.81
N ALA A 150 -16.84 -21.17 5.10
CA ALA A 150 -18.11 -21.12 5.82
C ALA A 150 -18.80 -19.75 5.72
N PRO A 151 -20.14 -19.68 5.78
CA PRO A 151 -20.88 -18.43 5.77
C PRO A 151 -20.46 -17.47 6.90
N SER A 152 -20.10 -17.99 8.07
CA SER A 152 -19.46 -17.27 9.17
C SER A 152 -18.70 -18.24 10.08
N THR A 153 -17.92 -17.72 11.02
CA THR A 153 -17.24 -18.50 12.04
C THR A 153 -17.57 -18.01 13.45
N LEU A 154 -17.45 -18.92 14.41
CA LEU A 154 -17.70 -18.67 15.83
C LEU A 154 -16.43 -18.97 16.63
N PRO A 155 -15.96 -18.04 17.48
CA PRO A 155 -14.90 -18.32 18.44
C PRO A 155 -15.29 -19.45 19.40
N ALA A 156 -14.43 -20.46 19.47
CA ALA A 156 -14.60 -21.67 20.27
C ALA A 156 -13.63 -21.72 21.47
N GLY A 157 -12.49 -21.04 21.37
CA GLY A 157 -11.50 -20.95 22.45
C GLY A 157 -10.49 -19.84 22.18
N THR A 158 -9.67 -19.56 23.19
CA THR A 158 -8.60 -18.55 23.13
C THR A 158 -7.34 -19.10 23.78
N ALA A 159 -6.19 -18.67 23.30
CA ALA A 159 -4.89 -18.90 23.92
C ALA A 159 -4.18 -17.57 24.13
N SER A 160 -3.48 -17.41 25.26
CA SER A 160 -2.75 -16.20 25.61
C SER A 160 -1.25 -16.43 25.72
N SER A 161 -0.44 -15.43 25.37
CA SER A 161 1.00 -15.45 25.62
C SER A 161 1.32 -15.70 27.11
N PHE A 162 0.43 -15.37 28.03
CA PHE A 162 0.59 -15.60 29.47
C PHE A 162 0.45 -17.08 29.91
N GLU A 163 -0.10 -17.94 29.05
CA GLU A 163 -0.34 -19.37 29.31
C GLU A 163 0.83 -20.26 28.86
N TYR A 164 1.77 -19.69 28.12
CA TYR A 164 2.92 -20.38 27.55
C TYR A 164 4.16 -20.23 28.44
N SER A 165 5.14 -21.11 28.27
CA SER A 165 6.47 -21.00 28.89
C SER A 165 7.59 -20.72 27.88
N SER A 166 7.25 -20.63 26.59
CA SER A 166 8.19 -20.45 25.49
C SER A 166 7.60 -19.55 24.41
N ALA A 167 8.32 -18.50 24.05
CA ALA A 167 8.02 -17.65 22.89
C ALA A 167 7.95 -18.49 21.61
N HIS A 168 8.93 -19.37 21.38
CA HIS A 168 8.97 -20.23 20.20
C HIS A 168 7.68 -21.04 20.03
N GLN A 169 7.24 -21.73 21.10
CA GLN A 169 6.03 -22.54 21.04
C GLN A 169 4.78 -21.69 20.82
N PHE A 170 4.69 -20.51 21.45
CA PHE A 170 3.58 -19.59 21.22
C PHE A 170 3.49 -19.16 19.75
N PHE A 171 4.61 -18.77 19.14
CA PHE A 171 4.65 -18.35 17.74
C PHE A 171 4.28 -19.49 16.78
N VAL A 172 4.77 -20.71 17.03
CA VAL A 172 4.43 -21.91 16.24
C VAL A 172 2.93 -22.23 16.34
N ASP A 173 2.36 -22.25 17.54
CA ASP A 173 0.95 -22.56 17.74
C ASP A 173 0.05 -21.46 17.16
N LEU A 174 0.47 -20.20 17.26
CA LEU A 174 -0.23 -19.06 16.68
C LEU A 174 -0.37 -19.21 15.15
N VAL A 175 0.72 -19.44 14.43
CA VAL A 175 0.69 -19.52 12.96
C VAL A 175 0.11 -20.83 12.43
N THR A 176 0.10 -21.89 13.23
CA THR A 176 -0.55 -23.16 12.85
C THR A 176 -2.02 -23.20 13.22
N GLY A 177 -2.41 -22.54 14.31
CA GLY A 177 -3.77 -22.53 14.85
C GLY A 177 -4.69 -21.45 14.26
N THR A 178 -4.17 -20.51 13.47
CA THR A 178 -4.95 -19.42 12.87
C THR A 178 -4.96 -19.49 11.34
N CYS A 179 -6.05 -19.00 10.74
CA CYS A 179 -6.17 -18.83 9.29
C CYS A 179 -7.16 -17.73 8.96
N THR A 180 -7.39 -17.47 7.68
CA THR A 180 -8.35 -16.44 7.21
C THR A 180 -9.78 -16.66 7.74
N GLY A 181 -10.16 -17.88 8.11
CA GLY A 181 -11.44 -18.18 8.78
C GLY A 181 -11.62 -17.47 10.12
N ASN A 182 -10.53 -17.11 10.82
CA ASN A 182 -10.56 -16.35 12.08
C ASN A 182 -11.16 -14.94 11.91
N LEU A 183 -11.19 -14.42 10.68
CA LEU A 183 -11.73 -13.10 10.36
C LEU A 183 -13.21 -13.14 9.96
N ARG A 184 -13.81 -14.33 9.81
CA ARG A 184 -15.23 -14.53 9.43
C ARG A 184 -16.19 -14.43 10.62
N VAL A 185 -15.75 -13.82 11.72
CA VAL A 185 -16.56 -13.61 12.92
C VAL A 185 -17.36 -12.33 12.76
N GLU A 186 -18.69 -12.49 12.73
CA GLU A 186 -19.66 -11.40 12.68
C GLU A 186 -19.66 -10.58 13.99
N PRO A 187 -19.85 -9.26 13.93
CA PRO A 187 -20.03 -8.44 15.12
C PRO A 187 -21.32 -8.85 15.84
N PHE A 188 -21.29 -8.80 17.17
CA PHE A 188 -22.42 -9.15 18.05
C PHE A 188 -22.92 -10.61 17.97
N ALA A 189 -22.31 -11.45 17.13
CA ALA A 189 -22.57 -12.88 17.15
C ALA A 189 -22.07 -13.51 18.46
N ARG A 190 -22.50 -14.75 18.71
CA ARG A 190 -22.10 -15.53 19.88
C ARG A 190 -20.57 -15.56 20.00
N ASN A 191 -20.05 -15.18 21.17
CA ASN A 191 -18.63 -15.13 21.49
C ASN A 191 -17.80 -14.20 20.56
N SER A 192 -18.42 -13.26 19.85
CA SER A 192 -17.70 -12.36 18.94
C SER A 192 -16.62 -11.53 19.64
N GLU A 193 -16.77 -11.23 20.93
CA GLU A 193 -15.72 -10.57 21.74
C GLU A 193 -14.46 -11.42 21.95
N TRP A 194 -14.50 -12.71 21.64
CA TRP A 194 -13.32 -13.58 21.66
C TRP A 194 -12.60 -13.57 20.30
N SER A 195 -13.03 -12.80 19.31
CA SER A 195 -12.36 -12.74 18.01
C SER A 195 -10.95 -12.15 18.09
N ASP A 196 -10.12 -12.47 17.09
CA ASP A 196 -8.77 -11.89 16.97
C ASP A 196 -8.77 -10.43 16.54
N THR A 197 -9.83 -10.01 15.85
CA THR A 197 -10.02 -8.67 15.30
C THR A 197 -11.46 -8.23 15.39
N CYS A 198 -11.69 -6.92 15.37
CA CYS A 198 -13.01 -6.32 15.33
C CYS A 198 -13.08 -5.19 14.28
N PRO A 199 -14.27 -4.88 13.72
CA PRO A 199 -14.46 -3.74 12.83
C PRO A 199 -13.95 -2.43 13.43
N VAL A 200 -13.34 -1.57 12.62
CA VAL A 200 -12.73 -0.30 13.06
C VAL A 200 -13.38 0.91 12.38
N ALA A 201 -13.43 2.03 13.11
CA ALA A 201 -13.91 3.30 12.61
C ALA A 201 -13.00 3.84 11.49
N ILE A 202 -13.63 4.30 10.41
CA ILE A 202 -13.00 4.92 9.25
C ILE A 202 -12.81 6.40 9.57
N THR A 203 -11.73 6.69 10.30
CA THR A 203 -11.29 8.04 10.65
C THR A 203 -9.76 8.08 10.74
N PRO A 204 -9.10 9.23 10.54
CA PRO A 204 -7.66 9.37 10.75
C PRO A 204 -7.21 9.02 12.17
N GLN A 205 -8.12 9.07 13.14
CA GLN A 205 -7.84 8.69 14.51
C GLN A 205 -7.71 7.17 14.70
N TYR A 206 -8.49 6.34 14.00
CA TYR A 206 -8.56 4.90 14.31
C TYR A 206 -8.16 3.99 13.17
N LEU A 207 -8.41 4.39 11.92
CA LEU A 207 -7.94 3.66 10.77
C LEU A 207 -6.50 4.09 10.49
N ILE A 208 -5.55 3.30 11.01
CA ILE A 208 -4.11 3.59 10.96
C ILE A 208 -3.32 2.35 10.52
N PRO A 209 -2.05 2.52 10.09
CA PRO A 209 -1.16 1.40 9.82
C PRO A 209 -1.17 0.35 10.95
N GLY A 210 -1.18 -0.93 10.58
CA GLY A 210 -1.39 -2.06 11.49
C GLY A 210 -2.85 -2.53 11.59
N CYS A 211 -3.83 -1.73 11.16
CA CYS A 211 -5.18 -2.24 10.85
C CYS A 211 -5.11 -3.23 9.68
N SER A 212 -6.17 -3.98 9.44
CA SER A 212 -6.27 -4.89 8.29
C SER A 212 -7.53 -4.66 7.48
N PHE A 213 -7.52 -5.08 6.22
CA PHE A 213 -8.72 -5.22 5.40
C PHE A 213 -8.93 -6.68 5.04
N TYR A 214 -10.13 -7.20 5.27
CA TYR A 214 -10.50 -8.58 4.92
C TYR A 214 -11.47 -8.62 3.75
N LEU A 215 -11.11 -9.35 2.68
CA LEU A 215 -11.87 -9.49 1.44
C LEU A 215 -12.20 -10.96 1.10
N ASP A 216 -12.83 -11.66 2.04
CA ASP A 216 -13.36 -13.02 1.84
C ASP A 216 -12.34 -14.08 1.40
N GLY A 217 -11.33 -14.28 2.24
CA GLY A 217 -10.28 -15.27 1.99
C GLY A 217 -8.89 -14.65 1.78
N HIS A 218 -8.83 -13.32 1.64
CA HIS A 218 -7.57 -12.58 1.60
C HIS A 218 -7.54 -11.44 2.63
N VAL A 219 -6.35 -11.12 3.14
CA VAL A 219 -6.12 -10.15 4.21
C VAL A 219 -5.00 -9.21 3.81
N LEU A 220 -5.22 -7.92 3.96
CA LEU A 220 -4.22 -6.89 3.70
C LEU A 220 -3.93 -6.16 5.00
N VAL A 221 -2.67 -5.90 5.30
CA VAL A 221 -2.28 -5.08 6.46
C VAL A 221 -2.15 -3.63 5.99
N LEU A 222 -2.99 -2.74 6.49
CA LEU A 222 -2.89 -1.30 6.20
C LEU A 222 -1.53 -0.82 6.67
N ALA A 223 -0.81 -0.09 5.81
CA ALA A 223 0.58 0.24 6.04
C ALA A 223 0.89 1.72 5.83
N GLU A 224 0.14 2.40 4.97
CA GLU A 224 0.20 3.85 4.82
C GLU A 224 -1.17 4.41 4.39
N ILE A 225 -1.41 5.67 4.78
CA ILE A 225 -2.52 6.49 4.29
C ILE A 225 -1.92 7.75 3.69
N GLU A 226 -2.15 7.96 2.40
CA GLU A 226 -1.64 9.12 1.68
C GLU A 226 -2.44 10.37 1.98
N GLU A 227 -1.85 11.55 1.72
CA GLU A 227 -2.52 12.84 1.92
C GLU A 227 -3.88 12.93 1.22
N GLY A 228 -4.03 12.32 0.04
CA GLY A 228 -5.29 12.25 -0.72
C GLY A 228 -6.29 11.20 -0.22
N GLY A 229 -6.03 10.59 0.95
CA GLY A 229 -6.85 9.54 1.58
C GLY A 229 -6.70 8.16 0.93
N GLY A 230 -5.71 7.97 0.05
CA GLY A 230 -5.38 6.68 -0.54
C GLY A 230 -4.86 5.72 0.53
N VAL A 231 -5.25 4.45 0.47
CA VAL A 231 -4.80 3.42 1.42
C VAL A 231 -3.80 2.48 0.75
N ARG A 232 -2.69 2.20 1.43
CA ARG A 232 -1.64 1.32 0.96
C ARG A 232 -1.44 0.17 1.92
N PHE A 233 -1.14 -1.02 1.39
CA PHE A 233 -1.12 -2.24 2.19
C PHE A 233 0.20 -3.01 2.04
N LEU A 234 0.51 -3.78 3.07
CA LEU A 234 1.39 -4.94 3.01
C LEU A 234 0.54 -6.20 2.80
N ASP A 235 1.06 -7.10 1.97
CA ASP A 235 0.40 -8.34 1.59
C ASP A 235 1.39 -9.51 1.64
N ALA A 236 0.89 -10.70 2.00
CA ALA A 236 1.66 -11.94 1.95
C ALA A 236 0.86 -13.03 1.24
N THR A 237 1.55 -13.83 0.44
CA THR A 237 0.93 -14.88 -0.39
C THR A 237 1.16 -16.29 0.16
N THR A 238 0.27 -17.21 -0.22
CA THR A 238 0.44 -18.65 -0.02
C THR A 238 1.42 -19.29 -1.00
N SER A 239 2.03 -18.52 -1.91
CA SER A 239 3.01 -19.03 -2.85
C SER A 239 4.17 -19.74 -2.12
N PRO A 240 4.84 -20.71 -2.76
CA PRO A 240 6.00 -21.38 -2.16
C PRO A 240 7.13 -20.43 -1.76
N THR A 241 7.20 -19.26 -2.40
CA THR A 241 8.21 -18.23 -2.13
C THR A 241 7.91 -17.42 -0.87
N ARG A 242 6.69 -17.47 -0.32
CA ARG A 242 6.31 -16.78 0.94
C ARG A 242 6.59 -15.28 0.90
N ASP A 243 6.23 -14.68 -0.22
CA ASP A 243 6.57 -13.30 -0.48
C ASP A 243 5.73 -12.35 0.37
N LEU A 244 6.40 -11.28 0.82
CA LEU A 244 5.81 -10.09 1.42
C LEU A 244 6.01 -8.95 0.42
N TYR A 245 4.95 -8.22 0.07
CA TYR A 245 5.02 -7.15 -0.92
C TYR A 245 4.01 -6.04 -0.62
N THR A 246 4.12 -4.93 -1.34
CA THR A 246 3.21 -3.79 -1.22
C THR A 246 2.04 -3.98 -2.17
N PHE A 247 0.84 -3.79 -1.67
CA PHE A 247 -0.39 -3.84 -2.45
C PHE A 247 -1.07 -2.47 -2.41
N ASN A 248 -1.19 -1.85 -3.58
CA ASN A 248 -1.57 -0.44 -3.68
C ASN A 248 -2.91 -0.21 -4.40
N GLY A 249 -3.66 -1.28 -4.71
CA GLY A 249 -4.92 -1.15 -5.44
C GLY A 249 -6.09 -0.78 -4.57
N MET A 250 -6.79 0.31 -4.89
CA MET A 250 -8.06 0.65 -4.23
C MET A 250 -9.16 -0.40 -4.46
N ASN A 251 -9.08 -1.24 -5.51
CA ASN A 251 -9.97 -2.39 -5.68
C ASN A 251 -9.93 -3.40 -4.50
N ALA A 252 -8.91 -3.32 -3.62
CA ALA A 252 -8.87 -4.11 -2.39
C ALA A 252 -10.02 -3.80 -1.43
N VAL A 253 -10.51 -2.55 -1.39
CA VAL A 253 -11.51 -2.13 -0.40
C VAL A 253 -12.95 -2.34 -0.91
N THR A 254 -13.19 -3.49 -1.54
CA THR A 254 -14.49 -3.93 -2.07
C THR A 254 -15.05 -5.10 -1.25
N GLY A 255 -16.30 -5.50 -1.54
CA GLY A 255 -16.88 -6.73 -1.01
C GLY A 255 -17.35 -6.67 0.45
N ILE A 256 -17.40 -5.49 1.06
CA ILE A 256 -18.04 -5.27 2.37
C ILE A 256 -19.53 -5.64 2.26
N THR A 257 -20.00 -6.52 3.15
CA THR A 257 -21.41 -6.90 3.21
C THR A 257 -22.21 -5.76 3.83
N PRO A 258 -23.32 -5.28 3.22
CA PRO A 258 -24.20 -4.32 3.88
C PRO A 258 -24.84 -4.95 5.10
N LYS A 259 -25.05 -4.14 6.14
CA LYS A 259 -26.04 -4.45 7.16
C LYS A 259 -27.42 -4.57 6.49
N ASP A 260 -28.25 -5.45 7.03
CA ASP A 260 -29.64 -5.62 6.61
C ASP A 260 -30.57 -5.28 7.77
N SER A 261 -30.99 -4.01 7.85
CA SER A 261 -31.90 -3.52 8.90
C SER A 261 -33.31 -4.12 8.80
N THR A 262 -33.63 -4.86 7.74
CA THR A 262 -34.90 -5.59 7.64
C THR A 262 -34.87 -6.93 8.39
N ARG A 263 -33.68 -7.42 8.77
CA ARG A 263 -33.53 -8.64 9.59
C ARG A 263 -33.59 -8.31 11.08
N GLU A 264 -34.70 -8.69 11.72
CA GLU A 264 -34.94 -8.39 13.14
C GLU A 264 -33.91 -9.00 14.10
N ASN A 265 -33.43 -10.23 13.84
CA ASN A 265 -32.62 -10.99 14.82
C ASN A 265 -31.10 -10.87 14.62
N ASN A 266 -30.63 -10.67 13.40
CA ASN A 266 -29.20 -10.54 13.09
C ASN A 266 -29.00 -9.62 11.87
N PRO A 267 -29.12 -8.30 12.06
CA PRO A 267 -28.92 -7.33 10.98
C PRO A 267 -27.48 -7.31 10.44
N TYR A 268 -26.51 -7.88 11.17
CA TYR A 268 -25.11 -7.95 10.78
C TYR A 268 -24.66 -9.33 10.28
N ALA A 269 -25.60 -10.21 9.93
CA ALA A 269 -25.28 -11.48 9.32
C ALA A 269 -24.41 -11.28 8.06
N GLY A 270 -23.27 -11.98 7.98
CA GLY A 270 -22.27 -11.85 6.92
C GLY A 270 -21.36 -10.62 7.02
N CYS A 271 -21.53 -9.74 8.01
CA CYS A 271 -20.77 -8.51 8.16
C CYS A 271 -19.43 -8.74 8.87
N PHE A 272 -18.49 -9.41 8.20
CA PHE A 272 -17.14 -9.64 8.74
C PHE A 272 -16.02 -9.19 7.79
N ARG A 273 -16.38 -8.79 6.58
CA ARG A 273 -15.46 -8.21 5.59
C ARG A 273 -15.25 -6.72 5.88
N GLY A 274 -14.19 -6.12 5.32
CA GLY A 274 -13.89 -4.71 5.52
C GLY A 274 -12.69 -4.43 6.41
N PHE A 275 -12.56 -3.18 6.86
CA PHE A 275 -11.48 -2.77 7.76
C PHE A 275 -11.70 -3.30 9.17
N ARG A 276 -10.59 -3.76 9.77
CA ARG A 276 -10.55 -4.37 11.10
C ARG A 276 -9.31 -3.93 11.86
N VAL A 277 -9.40 -3.89 13.17
CA VAL A 277 -8.28 -3.69 14.10
C VAL A 277 -8.08 -4.97 14.93
N LEU A 278 -6.84 -5.27 15.32
CA LEU A 278 -6.56 -6.34 16.27
C LEU A 278 -7.33 -6.08 17.57
N ARG A 279 -7.97 -7.12 18.12
CA ARG A 279 -8.63 -7.03 19.44
C ARG A 279 -7.56 -7.11 20.52
N TYR A 280 -6.97 -5.97 20.86
CA TYR A 280 -5.85 -5.87 21.80
C TYR A 280 -6.20 -6.43 23.18
N PRO A 281 -5.51 -7.47 23.66
CA PRO A 281 -5.77 -8.05 24.98
C PRO A 281 -5.48 -7.08 26.13
N ILE A 282 -6.12 -7.32 27.26
CA ILE A 282 -5.88 -6.62 28.53
C ILE A 282 -5.31 -7.58 29.57
N ALA A 283 -4.24 -7.14 30.24
CA ALA A 283 -3.64 -7.80 31.38
C ALA A 283 -4.25 -7.21 32.67
N GLU A 284 -4.88 -8.06 33.46
CA GLU A 284 -5.43 -7.69 34.77
C GLU A 284 -4.34 -7.86 35.82
N THR A 285 -4.11 -6.83 36.62
CA THR A 285 -3.07 -6.81 37.65
C THR A 285 -3.65 -6.82 39.06
N ASP A 286 -2.84 -7.25 40.02
CA ASP A 286 -3.06 -6.89 41.42
C ASP A 286 -2.64 -5.43 41.70
N ARG A 287 -2.65 -5.03 42.98
CA ARG A 287 -2.32 -3.67 43.42
C ARG A 287 -0.84 -3.30 43.20
N ASP A 288 0.02 -4.30 43.05
CA ASP A 288 1.47 -4.12 42.88
C ASP A 288 1.86 -4.18 41.39
N GLY A 289 0.89 -4.19 40.47
CA GLY A 289 1.14 -4.25 39.02
C GLY A 289 1.50 -5.65 38.50
N LYS A 290 1.41 -6.68 39.35
CA LYS A 290 1.70 -8.06 38.94
C LYS A 290 0.54 -8.61 38.12
N VAL A 291 0.85 -9.14 36.95
CA VAL A 291 -0.18 -9.71 36.06
C VAL A 291 -0.75 -10.99 36.67
N THR A 292 -2.08 -11.02 36.82
CA THR A 292 -2.85 -12.16 37.35
C THR A 292 -3.57 -12.93 36.25
N ARG A 293 -3.98 -12.23 35.18
CA ARG A 293 -4.72 -12.79 34.05
C ARG A 293 -4.52 -11.94 32.80
N VAL A 294 -4.65 -12.56 31.63
CA VAL A 294 -4.80 -11.87 30.35
C VAL A 294 -6.12 -12.32 29.71
N ARG A 295 -6.91 -11.36 29.19
CA ARG A 295 -8.18 -11.63 28.50
C ARG A 295 -8.35 -10.72 27.29
N ARG A 296 -9.30 -11.05 26.42
CA ARG A 296 -9.77 -10.14 25.36
C ARG A 296 -10.52 -8.96 25.96
N ARG A 297 -10.41 -7.80 25.31
CA ARG A 297 -11.25 -6.64 25.57
C ARG A 297 -12.66 -6.83 25.03
N THR A 298 -13.65 -6.32 25.75
CA THR A 298 -15.05 -6.27 25.28
C THR A 298 -15.19 -5.28 24.11
N ASP A 299 -16.34 -5.28 23.45
CA ASP A 299 -16.66 -4.30 22.40
C ASP A 299 -16.64 -2.86 22.95
N GLU A 300 -17.13 -2.66 24.18
CA GLU A 300 -17.10 -1.36 24.84
C GLU A 300 -15.67 -0.90 25.13
N GLU A 301 -14.82 -1.77 25.68
CA GLU A 301 -13.40 -1.47 25.91
C GLU A 301 -12.65 -1.21 24.59
N MET A 302 -13.03 -1.91 23.51
CA MET A 302 -12.44 -1.70 22.19
C MET A 302 -12.86 -0.39 21.52
N ARG A 303 -13.86 0.35 22.02
CA ARG A 303 -14.19 1.70 21.51
C ARG A 303 -13.05 2.69 21.69
N GLU A 304 -12.24 2.53 22.74
CA GLU A 304 -11.00 3.29 22.95
C GLU A 304 -10.01 3.12 21.78
N PHE A 305 -10.07 1.97 21.10
CA PHE A 305 -9.26 1.62 19.94
C PHE A 305 -10.04 1.74 18.63
N GLY A 306 -11.21 2.38 18.66
CA GLY A 306 -11.99 2.68 17.47
C GLY A 306 -12.91 1.56 17.00
N PHE A 307 -13.32 0.62 17.86
CA PHE A 307 -14.37 -0.35 17.49
C PHE A 307 -15.62 0.36 16.95
N SER A 308 -16.01 0.04 15.73
CA SER A 308 -17.17 0.62 15.06
C SER A 308 -17.66 -0.26 13.92
N VAL A 309 -18.98 -0.42 13.82
CA VAL A 309 -19.66 -1.15 12.74
C VAL A 309 -20.08 -0.24 11.57
N GLU A 310 -19.68 1.04 11.59
CA GLU A 310 -20.18 2.06 10.66
C GLU A 310 -20.00 1.70 9.18
N GLN A 311 -18.95 0.96 8.82
CA GLN A 311 -18.74 0.55 7.43
C GLN A 311 -19.91 -0.28 6.86
N TYR A 312 -20.59 -1.04 7.71
CA TYR A 312 -21.74 -1.86 7.33
C TYR A 312 -23.01 -1.02 7.18
N ASP A 313 -23.21 -0.04 8.06
CA ASP A 313 -24.31 0.94 7.95
C ASP A 313 -24.13 1.82 6.70
N ARG A 314 -22.90 2.24 6.40
CA ARG A 314 -22.60 3.03 5.19
C ARG A 314 -22.76 2.21 3.91
N MET A 315 -22.43 0.92 3.95
CA MET A 315 -22.71 0.04 2.82
C MET A 315 -24.21 -0.20 2.62
N GLU A 316 -25.00 -0.32 3.70
CA GLU A 316 -26.46 -0.37 3.61
C GLU A 316 -27.03 0.91 2.96
N GLU A 317 -26.54 2.09 3.37
CA GLU A 317 -26.90 3.37 2.77
C GLU A 317 -26.58 3.39 1.26
N LEU A 318 -25.36 2.97 0.90
CA LEU A 318 -24.91 2.93 -0.49
C LEU A 318 -25.77 2.01 -1.35
N VAL A 319 -26.05 0.79 -0.89
CA VAL A 319 -26.86 -0.19 -1.62
C VAL A 319 -28.31 0.26 -1.75
N THR A 320 -28.86 0.91 -0.72
CA THR A 320 -30.27 1.34 -0.70
C THR A 320 -30.51 2.63 -1.49
N LYS A 321 -29.63 3.62 -1.36
CA LYS A 321 -29.80 4.96 -1.96
C LYS A 321 -29.01 5.17 -3.25
N GLY A 322 -27.99 4.34 -3.50
CA GLY A 322 -27.01 4.55 -4.57
C GLY A 322 -25.85 5.50 -4.20
N PHE A 323 -25.85 6.08 -3.00
CA PHE A 323 -24.79 6.96 -2.50
C PHE A 323 -24.75 6.98 -0.97
N ILE A 324 -23.59 7.36 -0.42
CA ILE A 324 -23.35 7.64 0.99
C ILE A 324 -23.37 9.15 1.17
N THR A 325 -24.10 9.64 2.17
CA THR A 325 -24.12 11.07 2.48
C THR A 325 -23.08 11.38 3.55
N GLU A 326 -22.09 12.19 3.22
CA GLU A 326 -21.06 12.65 4.17
C GLU A 326 -20.88 14.16 4.06
N LYS A 327 -21.13 14.91 5.14
CA LYS A 327 -21.07 16.40 5.14
C LYS A 327 -21.86 17.07 3.99
N ASN A 328 -23.06 16.54 3.69
CA ASN A 328 -23.94 16.95 2.56
C ASN A 328 -23.40 16.64 1.15
N ILE A 329 -22.37 15.80 1.06
CA ILE A 329 -21.75 15.39 -0.20
C ILE A 329 -22.21 13.97 -0.52
N PRO A 330 -22.81 13.70 -1.70
CA PRO A 330 -23.14 12.36 -2.13
C PRO A 330 -21.90 11.64 -2.67
N LEU A 331 -21.52 10.54 -2.03
CA LEU A 331 -20.38 9.70 -2.42
C LEU A 331 -20.91 8.37 -2.99
N THR A 332 -20.63 8.08 -4.26
CA THR A 332 -21.22 6.97 -5.01
C THR A 332 -20.50 5.64 -4.83
N SER A 333 -19.49 5.57 -3.96
CA SER A 333 -18.78 4.34 -3.62
C SER A 333 -18.16 4.39 -2.23
N MET A 334 -17.90 3.21 -1.64
CA MET A 334 -17.11 3.10 -0.41
C MET A 334 -15.70 3.67 -0.57
N HIS A 335 -15.09 3.55 -1.75
CA HIS A 335 -13.77 4.09 -2.04
C HIS A 335 -13.74 5.61 -1.84
N GLN A 336 -14.73 6.31 -2.40
CA GLN A 336 -14.87 7.76 -2.21
C GLN A 336 -15.10 8.12 -0.74
N PHE A 337 -15.95 7.36 -0.03
CA PHE A 337 -16.19 7.57 1.39
C PHE A 337 -14.91 7.45 2.23
N ILE A 338 -14.14 6.38 2.04
CA ILE A 338 -12.87 6.17 2.73
C ILE A 338 -11.91 7.31 2.41
N ARG A 339 -11.64 7.60 1.13
CA ARG A 339 -10.71 8.68 0.74
C ARG A 339 -11.14 10.03 1.30
N PHE A 340 -12.44 10.33 1.25
CA PHE A 340 -12.97 11.60 1.75
C PHE A 340 -12.74 11.78 3.26
N ARG A 341 -12.86 10.70 4.04
CA ARG A 341 -12.61 10.76 5.50
C ARG A 341 -11.14 10.69 5.87
N MET A 342 -10.34 10.01 5.07
CA MET A 342 -8.94 9.73 5.39
C MET A 342 -7.96 10.78 4.83
N LYS A 343 -8.41 11.64 3.92
CA LYS A 343 -7.57 12.73 3.38
C LYS A 343 -7.14 13.72 4.47
N ALA A 344 -6.00 14.36 4.23
CA ALA A 344 -5.56 15.51 5.00
C ALA A 344 -6.55 16.70 4.87
N GLU A 345 -6.52 17.61 5.84
CA GLU A 345 -7.36 18.82 5.81
C GLU A 345 -7.00 19.78 4.67
N LYS A 346 -5.78 19.67 4.13
CA LYS A 346 -5.31 20.47 3.00
C LYS A 346 -6.13 20.14 1.74
N PRO A 347 -6.59 21.15 0.97
CA PRO A 347 -7.15 20.92 -0.37
C PRO A 347 -6.18 20.16 -1.28
N VAL A 348 -6.71 19.26 -2.10
CA VAL A 348 -5.92 18.48 -3.05
C VAL A 348 -5.64 19.32 -4.29
N SER A 349 -4.36 19.45 -4.65
CA SER A 349 -3.95 20.15 -5.87
C SER A 349 -3.66 19.17 -7.01
N PRO A 350 -4.40 19.23 -8.14
CA PRO A 350 -4.08 18.46 -9.34
C PRO A 350 -2.66 18.72 -9.86
N VAL A 351 -2.15 19.93 -9.71
CA VAL A 351 -0.80 20.29 -10.15
C VAL A 351 0.25 19.64 -9.24
N GLU A 352 0.04 19.65 -7.91
CA GLU A 352 0.94 18.94 -6.99
C GLU A 352 0.94 17.43 -7.22
N ILE A 353 -0.21 16.82 -7.53
CA ILE A 353 -0.31 15.39 -7.92
C ILE A 353 0.61 15.11 -9.12
N ILE A 354 0.52 15.91 -10.18
CA ILE A 354 1.36 15.76 -11.38
C ILE A 354 2.84 15.96 -11.05
N GLN A 355 3.18 16.96 -10.23
CA GLN A 355 4.57 17.27 -9.88
C GLN A 355 5.22 16.21 -8.99
N ARG A 356 4.47 15.66 -8.03
CA ARG A 356 4.91 14.52 -7.21
C ARG A 356 5.19 13.32 -8.10
N PHE A 357 4.22 12.94 -8.95
CA PHE A 357 4.40 11.85 -9.90
C PHE A 357 5.62 12.06 -10.80
N LEU A 358 5.82 13.26 -11.34
CA LEU A 358 6.99 13.58 -12.18
C LEU A 358 8.33 13.42 -11.47
N THR A 359 8.36 13.68 -10.17
CA THR A 359 9.57 13.50 -9.36
C THR A 359 9.88 12.02 -9.20
N ASP A 360 8.88 11.21 -8.86
CA ASP A 360 9.03 9.76 -8.73
C ASP A 360 9.33 9.07 -10.06
N PHE A 361 8.67 9.51 -11.13
CA PHE A 361 8.87 9.04 -12.49
C PHE A 361 10.30 9.31 -12.95
N ALA A 362 10.83 10.52 -12.72
CA ALA A 362 12.20 10.85 -13.05
C ALA A 362 13.21 9.94 -12.33
N GLN A 363 13.03 9.73 -11.02
CA GLN A 363 13.91 8.85 -10.25
C GLN A 363 13.85 7.40 -10.73
N ALA A 364 12.66 6.90 -11.03
CA ALA A 364 12.48 5.54 -11.54
C ALA A 364 13.13 5.35 -12.91
N LEU A 365 12.98 6.31 -13.83
CA LEU A 365 13.62 6.27 -15.15
C LEU A 365 15.15 6.34 -15.06
N SER A 366 15.71 7.17 -14.17
CA SER A 366 17.16 7.23 -13.95
C SER A 366 17.73 5.91 -13.44
N ARG A 367 17.08 5.29 -12.44
CA ARG A 367 17.49 3.96 -11.93
C ARG A 367 17.38 2.89 -13.02
N ARG A 368 16.31 2.96 -13.81
CA ARG A 368 16.08 2.06 -14.94
C ARG A 368 17.19 2.19 -15.98
N GLU A 369 17.61 3.41 -16.31
CA GLU A 369 18.67 3.61 -17.30
C GLU A 369 19.99 2.99 -16.85
N GLU A 370 20.37 3.21 -15.58
CA GLU A 370 21.56 2.58 -15.03
C GLU A 370 21.49 1.05 -15.17
N GLN A 371 20.34 0.46 -14.89
CA GLN A 371 20.11 -0.98 -15.02
C GLN A 371 20.16 -1.46 -16.48
N VAL A 372 19.57 -0.72 -17.43
CA VAL A 372 19.62 -1.04 -18.87
C VAL A 372 21.06 -1.01 -19.36
N ARG A 373 21.81 0.04 -19.02
CA ARG A 373 23.22 0.20 -19.40
C ARG A 373 24.08 -0.95 -18.85
N LEU A 374 23.97 -1.24 -17.56
CA LEU A 374 24.70 -2.34 -16.91
C LEU A 374 24.32 -3.71 -17.48
N ALA A 375 23.04 -3.92 -17.80
CA ALA A 375 22.56 -5.14 -18.43
C ALA A 375 23.19 -5.34 -19.81
N TRP A 376 23.18 -4.29 -20.64
CA TRP A 376 23.74 -4.33 -21.99
C TRP A 376 25.24 -4.61 -21.95
N GLU A 377 25.98 -3.87 -21.12
CA GLU A 377 27.42 -4.10 -20.91
C GLU A 377 27.70 -5.56 -20.50
N ASN A 378 26.91 -6.09 -19.57
CA ASN A 378 27.08 -7.47 -19.11
C ASN A 378 26.74 -8.52 -20.17
N VAL A 379 25.72 -8.31 -21.00
CA VAL A 379 25.38 -9.24 -22.08
C VAL A 379 26.44 -9.23 -23.17
N GLN A 380 27.03 -8.07 -23.46
CA GLN A 380 28.13 -7.95 -24.43
C GLN A 380 29.41 -8.65 -23.95
N THR A 381 29.71 -8.63 -22.64
CA THR A 381 30.93 -9.23 -22.08
C THR A 381 30.78 -10.70 -21.70
N GLU A 382 29.66 -11.08 -21.11
CA GLU A 382 29.43 -12.40 -20.51
C GLU A 382 28.41 -13.25 -21.30
N GLY A 383 27.94 -12.75 -22.45
CA GLY A 383 26.93 -13.40 -23.31
C GLY A 383 25.49 -13.30 -22.78
N ALA A 384 24.54 -13.86 -23.52
CA ALA A 384 23.11 -13.79 -23.19
C ALA A 384 22.76 -14.51 -21.88
N ILE A 385 21.76 -13.98 -21.17
CA ILE A 385 21.25 -14.43 -19.89
C ILE A 385 20.03 -15.33 -20.12
N GLU A 386 20.03 -16.51 -19.49
CA GLU A 386 18.87 -17.43 -19.51
C GLU A 386 17.60 -16.76 -18.96
N PHE A 387 16.53 -16.82 -19.75
CA PHE A 387 15.21 -16.37 -19.33
C PHE A 387 14.68 -17.28 -18.20
N PRO A 388 14.19 -16.70 -17.09
CA PRO A 388 13.67 -17.46 -15.98
C PRO A 388 12.28 -18.00 -16.30
N GLY A 389 12.08 -19.30 -16.12
CA GLY A 389 10.77 -19.91 -16.22
C GLY A 389 10.79 -21.39 -15.87
N GLY A 390 9.59 -21.98 -15.83
CA GLY A 390 9.36 -23.39 -15.53
C GLY A 390 9.00 -23.66 -14.07
N THR A 391 9.06 -22.66 -13.19
CA THR A 391 8.56 -22.72 -11.80
C THR A 391 8.23 -21.32 -11.26
N ALA A 392 7.28 -21.23 -10.32
CA ALA A 392 6.98 -19.98 -9.60
C ALA A 392 8.19 -19.41 -8.81
N SER A 393 9.13 -20.28 -8.41
CA SER A 393 10.38 -19.86 -7.75
C SER A 393 11.42 -19.27 -8.70
N ARG A 394 11.24 -19.44 -10.02
CA ARG A 394 12.11 -18.93 -11.08
C ARG A 394 11.32 -18.08 -12.07
N ASN A 395 10.65 -17.05 -11.58
CA ASN A 395 9.93 -16.10 -12.42
C ASN A 395 10.76 -14.85 -12.75
N ILE A 396 10.25 -13.99 -13.63
CA ILE A 396 10.97 -12.79 -14.09
C ILE A 396 11.25 -11.74 -13.01
N HIS A 397 10.56 -11.79 -11.86
CA HIS A 397 10.69 -10.82 -10.78
C HIS A 397 11.58 -11.28 -9.63
N HIS A 398 11.64 -12.59 -9.31
CA HIS A 398 12.35 -13.10 -8.12
C HIS A 398 13.58 -13.93 -8.46
N THR A 399 13.77 -14.31 -9.71
CA THR A 399 14.94 -15.10 -10.07
C THR A 399 16.20 -14.32 -9.73
N GLY A 400 17.08 -14.91 -8.93
CA GLY A 400 18.38 -14.33 -8.61
C GLY A 400 19.38 -14.39 -9.77
N GLY A 401 20.68 -14.36 -9.43
CA GLY A 401 21.75 -14.48 -10.42
C GLY A 401 21.81 -13.30 -11.40
N ARG A 402 22.28 -13.56 -12.62
CA ARG A 402 22.42 -12.52 -13.67
C ARG A 402 21.07 -11.92 -14.06
N TRP A 403 20.02 -12.73 -14.20
CA TRP A 403 18.69 -12.23 -14.53
C TRP A 403 18.18 -11.25 -13.47
N GLY A 404 18.14 -11.66 -12.20
CA GLY A 404 17.67 -10.80 -11.11
C GLY A 404 18.44 -9.50 -10.95
N ARG A 405 19.72 -9.49 -11.35
CA ARG A 405 20.55 -8.29 -11.32
C ARG A 405 20.23 -7.34 -12.48
N TYR A 406 20.05 -7.85 -13.69
CA TYR A 406 20.07 -7.04 -14.92
C TYR A 406 18.71 -6.85 -15.60
N ALA A 407 17.71 -7.72 -15.33
CA ALA A 407 16.36 -7.53 -15.83
C ALA A 407 15.63 -6.43 -15.05
N SER A 408 14.89 -5.54 -15.74
CA SER A 408 14.10 -4.47 -15.09
C SER A 408 12.65 -4.85 -14.83
N ALA A 409 12.32 -6.14 -14.77
CA ALA A 409 10.92 -6.59 -14.73
C ALA A 409 10.16 -6.05 -13.51
N LEU A 410 10.82 -6.04 -12.35
CA LEU A 410 10.26 -5.46 -11.12
C LEU A 410 10.11 -3.95 -11.25
N GLU A 411 11.19 -3.26 -11.63
CA GLU A 411 11.23 -1.81 -11.77
C GLU A 411 10.16 -1.30 -12.77
N ASP A 412 9.98 -1.99 -13.89
CA ASP A 412 9.03 -1.64 -14.94
C ASP A 412 7.58 -1.88 -14.49
N ALA A 413 7.30 -2.96 -13.75
CA ALA A 413 5.98 -3.22 -13.20
C ALA A 413 5.60 -2.18 -12.14
N GLU A 414 6.52 -1.85 -11.23
CA GLU A 414 6.31 -0.79 -10.23
C GLU A 414 6.11 0.59 -10.86
N LEU A 415 6.86 0.92 -11.91
CA LEU A 415 6.68 2.16 -12.67
C LEU A 415 5.26 2.28 -13.23
N ARG A 416 4.75 1.19 -13.84
CA ARG A 416 3.38 1.12 -14.36
C ARG A 416 2.33 1.16 -13.26
N GLY A 417 2.59 0.49 -12.13
CA GLY A 417 1.74 0.56 -10.94
C GLY A 417 1.58 1.99 -10.42
N ARG A 418 2.69 2.71 -10.22
CA ARG A 418 2.69 4.12 -9.82
C ARG A 418 1.99 5.02 -10.83
N TYR A 419 2.15 4.76 -12.12
CA TYR A 419 1.43 5.50 -13.15
C TYR A 419 -0.08 5.30 -13.03
N LEU A 420 -0.55 4.05 -12.85
CA LEU A 420 -1.97 3.76 -12.62
C LEU A 420 -2.50 4.44 -11.34
N GLU A 421 -1.73 4.45 -10.25
CA GLU A 421 -2.08 5.16 -9.01
C GLU A 421 -2.25 6.68 -9.26
N PHE A 422 -1.34 7.28 -10.03
CA PHE A 422 -1.46 8.67 -10.48
C PHE A 422 -2.76 8.92 -11.27
N LEU A 423 -3.17 8.00 -12.14
CA LEU A 423 -4.45 8.09 -12.86
C LEU A 423 -5.64 8.08 -11.90
N GLU A 424 -5.64 7.18 -10.92
CA GLU A 424 -6.71 7.03 -9.94
C GLU A 424 -6.82 8.26 -9.02
N GLU A 425 -5.68 8.84 -8.59
CA GLU A 425 -5.64 10.08 -7.82
C GLU A 425 -6.21 11.27 -8.62
N MET A 426 -5.83 11.38 -9.89
CA MET A 426 -6.34 12.42 -10.77
C MET A 426 -7.84 12.29 -11.01
N ASP A 427 -8.33 11.08 -11.26
CA ASP A 427 -9.77 10.79 -11.43
C ASP A 427 -10.55 11.16 -10.16
N ALA A 428 -10.03 10.80 -8.98
CA ALA A 428 -10.63 11.17 -7.71
C ALA A 428 -10.70 12.69 -7.50
N ALA A 429 -9.64 13.43 -7.85
CA ALA A 429 -9.64 14.89 -7.77
C ALA A 429 -10.69 15.51 -8.70
N ILE A 430 -10.85 14.99 -9.92
CA ILE A 430 -11.87 15.47 -10.87
C ILE A 430 -13.29 15.23 -10.33
N GLN A 431 -13.55 14.09 -9.68
CA GLN A 431 -14.85 13.79 -9.07
C GLN A 431 -15.25 14.76 -7.95
N TRP A 432 -14.28 15.38 -7.27
CA TRP A 432 -14.56 16.35 -6.21
C TRP A 432 -14.97 17.72 -6.73
N PHE A 433 -14.77 18.02 -8.01
CA PHE A 433 -15.06 19.34 -8.56
C PHE A 433 -16.54 19.76 -8.46
N ASP A 434 -17.44 18.79 -8.64
CA ASP A 434 -18.88 19.04 -8.51
C ASP A 434 -19.36 18.95 -7.06
N ASN A 435 -18.77 18.02 -6.31
CA ASN A 435 -19.28 17.57 -5.03
C ASN A 435 -18.69 18.32 -3.84
N ALA A 436 -17.46 18.83 -3.98
CA ALA A 436 -16.70 19.47 -2.91
C ALA A 436 -15.60 20.41 -3.47
N PRO A 437 -15.95 21.47 -4.21
CA PRO A 437 -14.98 22.33 -4.90
C PRO A 437 -13.96 22.99 -3.96
N ASP A 438 -14.35 23.31 -2.72
CA ASP A 438 -13.45 23.88 -1.69
C ASP A 438 -12.34 22.91 -1.26
N MET A 439 -12.47 21.61 -1.61
CA MET A 439 -11.46 20.59 -1.36
C MET A 439 -10.40 20.52 -2.45
N LEU A 440 -10.50 21.34 -3.49
CA LEU A 440 -9.55 21.38 -4.60
C LEU A 440 -8.78 22.70 -4.61
N ASP A 441 -7.46 22.60 -4.71
CA ASP A 441 -6.61 23.74 -5.07
C ASP A 441 -6.29 23.70 -6.55
N LEU A 442 -6.96 24.56 -7.32
CA LEU A 442 -6.81 24.63 -8.77
C LEU A 442 -5.66 25.55 -9.21
N THR A 443 -4.85 26.05 -8.27
CA THR A 443 -3.69 26.90 -8.56
C THR A 443 -2.74 26.24 -9.56
N GLY A 444 -2.32 27.00 -10.56
CA GLY A 444 -1.42 26.52 -11.63
C GLY A 444 -2.12 25.88 -12.83
N LEU A 445 -3.45 25.75 -12.81
CA LEU A 445 -4.28 25.45 -13.97
C LEU A 445 -4.83 26.74 -14.61
N ASN A 446 -5.26 26.66 -15.88
CA ASN A 446 -5.95 27.77 -16.52
C ASN A 446 -7.39 27.88 -16.00
N LEU A 447 -7.57 28.56 -14.86
CA LEU A 447 -8.84 28.71 -14.17
C LEU A 447 -9.95 29.35 -15.02
N HIS A 448 -9.60 30.14 -16.03
CA HIS A 448 -10.58 30.76 -16.93
C HIS A 448 -11.26 29.75 -17.86
N ALA A 449 -10.70 28.54 -17.97
CA ALA A 449 -11.21 27.48 -18.83
C ALA A 449 -11.86 26.32 -18.05
N VAL A 450 -11.83 26.31 -16.71
CA VAL A 450 -12.32 25.20 -15.89
C VAL A 450 -13.72 25.48 -15.31
N TRP A 451 -14.76 24.87 -15.87
CA TRP A 451 -16.17 25.09 -15.50
C TRP A 451 -16.91 23.82 -15.13
N THR A 452 -16.47 22.69 -15.68
CA THR A 452 -17.03 21.35 -15.50
C THR A 452 -15.92 20.37 -15.13
N PRO A 453 -16.26 19.17 -14.64
CA PRO A 453 -15.30 18.09 -14.49
C PRO A 453 -14.56 17.77 -15.81
N SER A 454 -15.24 17.87 -16.96
CA SER A 454 -14.62 17.71 -18.28
C SER A 454 -13.51 18.74 -18.52
N ASP A 455 -13.74 20.00 -18.16
CA ASP A 455 -12.77 21.06 -18.35
C ASP A 455 -11.59 20.91 -17.39
N LEU A 456 -11.84 20.48 -16.15
CA LEU A 456 -10.78 20.19 -15.19
C LEU A 456 -9.90 19.02 -15.69
N ALA A 457 -10.52 17.95 -16.21
CA ALA A 457 -9.80 16.84 -16.81
C ALA A 457 -8.93 17.28 -17.98
N LEU A 458 -9.46 18.14 -18.87
CA LEU A 458 -8.72 18.70 -20.00
C LEU A 458 -7.57 19.60 -19.54
N ALA A 459 -7.81 20.49 -18.57
CA ALA A 459 -6.79 21.38 -18.03
C ALA A 459 -5.65 20.60 -17.33
N ALA A 460 -6.00 19.55 -16.58
CA ALA A 460 -5.03 18.65 -15.96
C ALA A 460 -4.21 17.88 -17.02
N LEU A 461 -4.86 17.35 -18.07
CA LEU A 461 -4.18 16.68 -19.17
C LEU A 461 -3.21 17.62 -19.90
N GLN A 462 -3.64 18.85 -20.21
CA GLN A 462 -2.79 19.88 -20.82
C GLN A 462 -1.60 20.22 -19.93
N LYS A 463 -1.84 20.39 -18.62
CA LYS A 463 -0.78 20.69 -17.66
C LYS A 463 0.21 19.54 -17.53
N LYS A 464 -0.26 18.29 -17.47
CA LYS A 464 0.59 17.09 -17.49
C LYS A 464 1.43 17.05 -18.77
N ASN A 465 0.81 17.24 -19.94
CA ASN A 465 1.53 17.24 -21.21
C ASN A 465 2.59 18.33 -21.27
N GLN A 466 2.29 19.54 -20.81
CA GLN A 466 3.28 20.60 -20.69
C GLN A 466 4.48 20.15 -19.84
N LEU A 467 4.23 19.72 -18.61
CA LEU A 467 5.32 19.38 -17.67
C LEU A 467 6.11 18.13 -18.09
N PHE A 468 5.47 17.17 -18.78
CA PHE A 468 6.14 15.98 -19.33
C PHE A 468 7.00 16.32 -20.55
N ALA A 469 6.63 17.33 -21.34
CA ALA A 469 7.43 17.79 -22.48
C ALA A 469 8.68 18.55 -22.03
N GLU A 470 8.61 19.22 -20.88
CA GLU A 470 9.72 19.99 -20.28
C GLU A 470 10.80 19.11 -19.63
N ARG A 471 10.55 17.79 -19.48
CA ARG A 471 11.50 16.83 -18.88
C ARG A 471 11.88 15.73 -19.85
N SER A 472 13.13 15.29 -19.75
CA SER A 472 13.68 14.23 -20.58
C SER A 472 14.62 13.33 -19.80
N ILE A 473 14.79 12.11 -20.28
CA ILE A 473 15.82 11.16 -19.87
C ILE A 473 16.78 10.94 -21.05
N GLN A 474 18.07 10.77 -20.74
CA GLN A 474 19.06 10.34 -21.72
C GLN A 474 19.37 8.87 -21.48
N PHE A 475 19.53 8.10 -22.54
CA PHE A 475 20.01 6.74 -22.50
C PHE A 475 21.10 6.51 -23.54
N THR A 476 21.92 5.48 -23.35
CA THR A 476 22.94 5.10 -24.34
C THR A 476 22.42 3.97 -25.22
N ASP A 477 22.46 4.16 -26.54
CA ASP A 477 22.02 3.15 -27.50
C ASP A 477 23.02 1.98 -27.65
N SER A 478 22.67 0.98 -28.47
CA SER A 478 23.51 -0.19 -28.69
C SER A 478 24.88 0.13 -29.31
N HIS A 479 25.02 1.30 -29.94
CA HIS A 479 26.23 1.81 -30.58
C HIS A 479 27.03 2.79 -29.69
N GLY A 480 26.61 2.98 -28.43
CA GLY A 480 27.27 3.88 -27.50
C GLY A 480 26.91 5.36 -27.70
N GLN A 481 25.91 5.68 -28.51
CA GLN A 481 25.48 7.06 -28.76
C GLN A 481 24.41 7.49 -27.75
N PRO A 482 24.46 8.75 -27.26
CA PRO A 482 23.42 9.28 -26.40
C PRO A 482 22.13 9.53 -27.20
N CYS A 483 21.02 9.00 -26.69
CA CYS A 483 19.67 9.22 -27.16
C CYS A 483 18.87 9.96 -26.10
N THR A 484 17.94 10.84 -26.51
CA THR A 484 17.09 11.62 -25.59
C THR A 484 15.63 11.28 -25.82
N LEU A 485 14.88 11.04 -24.73
CA LEU A 485 13.43 10.87 -24.75
C LEU A 485 12.80 11.85 -23.77
N THR A 486 11.80 12.60 -24.22
CA THR A 486 10.90 13.35 -23.34
C THR A 486 10.06 12.38 -22.51
N PHE A 487 9.57 12.82 -21.35
CA PHE A 487 8.68 11.97 -20.55
C PHE A 487 7.36 11.67 -21.27
N LEU A 488 6.94 12.53 -22.19
CA LEU A 488 5.80 12.31 -23.08
C LEU A 488 6.03 11.12 -24.03
N GLU A 489 7.24 10.97 -24.55
CA GLU A 489 7.60 9.84 -25.41
C GLU A 489 7.72 8.55 -24.60
N VAL A 490 8.26 8.62 -23.38
CA VAL A 490 8.32 7.46 -22.48
C VAL A 490 6.91 7.01 -22.08
N GLU A 491 6.01 7.92 -21.75
CA GLU A 491 4.61 7.61 -21.43
C GLU A 491 3.90 6.88 -22.58
N LYS A 492 4.08 7.34 -23.82
CA LYS A 492 3.53 6.68 -25.01
C LYS A 492 4.05 5.26 -25.20
N ARG A 493 5.27 4.98 -24.73
CA ARG A 493 5.96 3.70 -24.86
C ARG A 493 5.95 2.88 -23.57
N LEU A 494 5.20 3.29 -22.54
CA LEU A 494 5.30 2.71 -21.19
C LEU A 494 5.10 1.19 -21.16
N TYR A 495 4.22 0.68 -22.02
CA TYR A 495 3.92 -0.73 -22.19
C TYR A 495 4.78 -1.42 -23.26
N ASP A 496 5.57 -0.63 -24.00
CA ASP A 496 6.53 -1.08 -25.01
C ASP A 496 7.95 -1.26 -24.47
N LEU A 497 8.23 -0.72 -23.28
CA LEU A 497 9.47 -0.94 -22.55
C LEU A 497 9.70 -2.44 -22.29
N SER A 498 10.75 -3.02 -22.87
CA SER A 498 11.15 -4.39 -22.51
C SER A 498 11.97 -4.40 -21.23
N PHE A 499 11.75 -5.44 -20.43
CA PHE A 499 12.51 -5.75 -19.22
C PHE A 499 13.67 -6.73 -19.45
N ASN A 500 13.72 -7.38 -20.62
CA ASN A 500 14.62 -8.49 -20.89
C ASN A 500 16.04 -7.98 -21.13
N PRO A 501 17.04 -8.37 -20.32
CA PRO A 501 18.41 -7.86 -20.41
C PRO A 501 19.13 -8.24 -21.70
N ASN A 502 18.64 -9.24 -22.43
CA ASN A 502 19.21 -9.66 -23.71
C ASN A 502 18.83 -8.75 -24.88
N LEU A 503 17.83 -7.88 -24.71
CA LEU A 503 17.37 -7.00 -25.76
C LEU A 503 18.18 -5.69 -25.76
N PRO A 504 18.43 -5.10 -26.93
CA PRO A 504 19.25 -3.91 -27.06
C PRO A 504 18.57 -2.69 -26.41
N PRO A 505 19.33 -1.67 -25.97
CA PRO A 505 18.80 -0.51 -25.24
C PRO A 505 17.62 0.18 -25.93
N GLU A 506 17.59 0.24 -27.26
CA GLU A 506 16.52 0.84 -28.04
C GLU A 506 15.17 0.14 -27.77
N VAL A 507 15.15 -1.20 -27.77
CA VAL A 507 13.94 -2.00 -27.49
C VAL A 507 13.61 -1.97 -26.00
N ARG A 508 14.63 -1.93 -25.13
CA ARG A 508 14.44 -1.67 -23.70
C ARG A 508 13.75 -0.33 -23.47
N TRP A 509 13.92 0.65 -24.36
CA TRP A 509 13.28 1.96 -24.36
C TRP A 509 12.08 2.08 -25.32
N GLY A 510 11.52 0.93 -25.73
CA GLY A 510 10.25 0.84 -26.46
C GLY A 510 10.34 1.15 -27.95
N ALA A 511 11.53 1.09 -28.56
CA ALA A 511 11.62 1.02 -30.02
C ALA A 511 11.08 -0.31 -30.52
N ALA A 512 10.36 -0.27 -31.65
CA ALA A 512 9.84 -1.47 -32.27
C ALA A 512 11.00 -2.30 -32.88
N PRO A 513 11.02 -3.63 -32.71
CA PRO A 513 12.10 -4.48 -33.23
C PRO A 513 12.42 -4.29 -34.72
N ASP A 514 11.42 -3.99 -35.55
CA ASP A 514 11.56 -3.76 -37.00
C ASP A 514 12.31 -2.48 -37.36
N THR A 515 12.53 -1.58 -36.39
CA THR A 515 13.36 -0.37 -36.56
C THR A 515 14.85 -0.61 -36.32
N LEU A 516 15.23 -1.81 -35.85
CA LEU A 516 16.62 -2.15 -35.54
C LEU A 516 17.42 -2.55 -36.79
N SER A 517 18.75 -2.48 -36.66
CA SER A 517 19.66 -3.02 -37.67
C SER A 517 19.54 -4.54 -37.79
N PRO A 518 19.79 -5.12 -38.99
CA PRO A 518 19.75 -6.58 -39.19
C PRO A 518 20.71 -7.36 -38.26
N ASP A 519 21.83 -6.74 -37.89
CA ASP A 519 22.83 -7.32 -36.98
C ASP A 519 22.24 -7.58 -35.59
N LEU A 520 21.59 -6.56 -34.99
CA LEU A 520 20.95 -6.69 -33.69
C LEU A 520 19.83 -7.73 -33.70
N LEU A 521 19.02 -7.76 -34.77
CA LEU A 521 17.94 -8.74 -34.93
C LEU A 521 18.45 -10.18 -34.96
N GLN A 522 19.63 -10.41 -35.55
CA GLN A 522 20.23 -11.73 -35.68
C GLN A 522 20.97 -12.17 -34.42
N ASN A 523 21.63 -11.25 -33.72
CA ASN A 523 22.58 -11.57 -32.66
C ASN A 523 22.00 -11.45 -31.24
N CYS A 524 20.86 -10.77 -31.06
CA CYS A 524 20.22 -10.62 -29.75
C CYS A 524 19.14 -11.70 -29.53
N ALA A 525 19.56 -12.93 -29.19
CA ALA A 525 18.63 -14.01 -28.88
C ALA A 525 18.45 -14.20 -27.37
N THR A 526 17.27 -14.67 -26.96
CA THR A 526 16.96 -14.98 -25.57
C THR A 526 17.07 -16.50 -25.34
N PRO A 527 18.06 -16.98 -24.56
CA PRO A 527 18.17 -18.40 -24.24
C PRO A 527 17.14 -18.84 -23.19
N LEU A 528 16.62 -20.06 -23.34
CA LEU A 528 15.72 -20.72 -22.40
C LEU A 528 16.44 -21.84 -21.65
N ALA A 529 15.91 -22.25 -20.49
CA ALA A 529 16.41 -23.40 -19.73
C ALA A 529 16.41 -24.72 -20.54
N SER A 530 15.55 -24.84 -21.56
CA SER A 530 15.52 -25.97 -22.49
C SER A 530 16.68 -26.00 -23.49
N ARG A 531 17.64 -25.08 -23.39
CA ARG A 531 18.74 -24.82 -24.35
C ARG A 531 18.28 -24.35 -25.73
N LYS A 532 16.99 -24.08 -25.92
CA LYS A 532 16.48 -23.37 -27.10
C LYS A 532 16.74 -21.88 -26.96
N THR A 533 16.81 -21.19 -28.08
CA THR A 533 16.87 -19.73 -28.14
C THR A 533 15.63 -19.19 -28.84
N ILE A 534 15.16 -18.03 -28.40
CA ILE A 534 14.08 -17.27 -29.03
C ILE A 534 14.71 -16.04 -29.69
N ALA A 535 14.37 -15.78 -30.96
CA ALA A 535 14.83 -14.59 -31.66
C ALA A 535 14.28 -13.31 -31.00
N LEU A 536 14.98 -12.17 -31.15
CA LEU A 536 14.62 -10.90 -30.53
C LEU A 536 13.13 -10.54 -30.69
N ALA A 537 12.64 -10.56 -31.93
CA ALA A 537 11.28 -10.13 -32.26
C ALA A 537 10.23 -11.07 -31.62
N ASP A 538 10.52 -12.36 -31.59
CA ASP A 538 9.64 -13.35 -30.97
C ASP A 538 9.62 -13.22 -29.45
N ALA A 539 10.78 -13.01 -28.82
CA ALA A 539 10.88 -12.79 -27.38
C ALA A 539 10.10 -11.54 -26.99
N TYR A 540 10.33 -10.42 -27.69
CA TYR A 540 9.61 -9.16 -27.46
C TYR A 540 8.09 -9.31 -27.57
N ARG A 541 7.62 -10.09 -28.55
CA ARG A 541 6.20 -10.39 -28.76
C ARG A 541 5.63 -11.28 -27.64
N MET A 542 6.32 -12.36 -27.29
CA MET A 542 5.91 -13.28 -26.21
C MET A 542 5.92 -12.61 -24.83
N GLU A 543 6.76 -11.59 -24.63
CA GLU A 543 6.85 -10.81 -23.39
C GLU A 543 5.70 -9.79 -23.20
N ARG A 544 4.88 -9.55 -24.23
CA ARG A 544 3.81 -8.53 -24.21
C ARG A 544 2.87 -8.63 -23.00
N PRO A 545 2.40 -9.81 -22.56
CA PRO A 545 1.59 -9.93 -21.35
C PRO A 545 2.30 -9.37 -20.12
N TYR A 546 3.56 -9.73 -19.96
CA TYR A 546 4.36 -9.34 -18.79
C TYR A 546 4.74 -7.86 -18.81
N ARG A 547 4.90 -7.26 -19.99
CA ARG A 547 5.08 -5.81 -20.17
C ARG A 547 3.81 -5.00 -19.85
N SER A 548 2.64 -5.64 -19.79
CA SER A 548 1.38 -4.98 -19.39
C SER A 548 1.12 -4.99 -17.88
N LEU A 549 1.91 -5.75 -17.12
CA LEU A 549 1.71 -5.90 -15.67
C LEU A 549 2.02 -4.60 -14.93
N THR A 550 1.08 -4.16 -14.10
CA THR A 550 1.22 -3.02 -13.18
C THR A 550 1.70 -3.45 -11.79
N ARG A 551 1.90 -4.75 -11.59
CA ARG A 551 2.34 -5.36 -10.34
C ARG A 551 3.22 -6.56 -10.66
N ARG A 552 4.04 -6.92 -9.68
CA ARG A 552 4.83 -8.13 -9.70
C ARG A 552 3.93 -9.37 -9.69
N GLU A 553 4.22 -10.32 -10.56
CA GLU A 553 3.62 -11.66 -10.54
C GLU A 553 4.34 -12.60 -9.56
N ILE A 554 3.57 -13.50 -8.95
CA ILE A 554 4.05 -14.49 -7.99
C ILE A 554 4.07 -15.91 -8.55
N GLU A 555 3.54 -16.10 -9.76
CA GLU A 555 3.46 -17.38 -10.45
C GLU A 555 4.62 -17.56 -11.45
N ASP A 556 4.61 -18.68 -12.18
CA ASP A 556 5.56 -18.96 -13.25
C ASP A 556 5.41 -17.96 -14.42
N THR A 557 6.45 -17.81 -15.23
CA THR A 557 6.48 -16.92 -16.40
C THR A 557 6.75 -17.73 -17.66
N PRO A 558 5.76 -18.45 -18.22
CA PRO A 558 5.96 -19.22 -19.43
C PRO A 558 6.23 -18.31 -20.65
N MET A 559 7.20 -18.71 -21.47
CA MET A 559 7.45 -18.14 -22.79
C MET A 559 6.73 -19.00 -23.84
N SER A 560 5.44 -18.73 -24.03
CA SER A 560 4.59 -19.39 -25.04
C SER A 560 3.94 -18.37 -25.97
N GLU A 561 3.56 -18.78 -27.18
CA GLU A 561 2.78 -17.93 -28.09
C GLU A 561 1.48 -17.49 -27.41
N VAL A 562 1.28 -16.17 -27.35
CA VAL A 562 0.05 -15.59 -26.81
C VAL A 562 -1.03 -15.66 -27.88
N SER A 563 -2.20 -16.20 -27.56
CA SER A 563 -3.37 -16.02 -28.42
C SER A 563 -3.70 -14.53 -28.49
N ASP A 564 -3.83 -13.97 -29.70
CA ASP A 564 -4.07 -12.54 -30.00
C ASP A 564 -5.36 -11.92 -29.39
N GLY A 565 -6.02 -12.59 -28.44
CA GLY A 565 -7.27 -12.17 -27.79
C GLY A 565 -7.19 -11.78 -26.32
N SER A 566 -6.02 -11.77 -25.67
CA SER A 566 -5.94 -11.28 -24.28
C SER A 566 -5.96 -9.75 -24.24
N HIS A 567 -6.93 -9.18 -23.52
CA HIS A 567 -7.02 -7.75 -23.25
C HIS A 567 -5.85 -7.31 -22.38
N PHE A 568 -4.84 -6.70 -22.99
CA PHE A 568 -3.71 -6.12 -22.26
C PHE A 568 -4.05 -4.71 -21.80
N PHE A 569 -3.84 -4.43 -20.52
CA PHE A 569 -4.02 -3.10 -19.95
C PHE A 569 -2.97 -2.15 -20.54
N SER A 570 -3.41 -1.12 -21.26
CA SER A 570 -2.55 -0.11 -21.90
C SER A 570 -3.18 1.28 -21.79
N GLU A 571 -3.50 1.67 -20.57
CA GLU A 571 -4.16 2.95 -20.30
C GLU A 571 -3.12 4.03 -19.96
N VAL A 572 -3.11 5.10 -20.77
CA VAL A 572 -2.43 6.36 -20.46
C VAL A 572 -3.49 7.37 -19.99
N LEU A 573 -3.09 8.48 -19.36
CA LEU A 573 -4.02 9.45 -18.77
C LEU A 573 -5.13 9.87 -19.73
N GLU A 574 -4.80 10.11 -20.99
CA GLU A 574 -5.78 10.47 -22.02
C GLU A 574 -6.81 9.35 -22.25
N SER A 575 -6.38 8.10 -22.47
CA SER A 575 -7.30 6.98 -22.70
C SER A 575 -8.06 6.55 -21.44
N TYR A 576 -7.53 6.84 -20.25
CA TYR A 576 -8.18 6.57 -18.96
C TYR A 576 -9.27 7.59 -18.61
N LEU A 577 -8.95 8.89 -18.68
CA LEU A 577 -9.84 9.96 -18.22
C LEU A 577 -10.86 10.35 -19.29
N TRP A 578 -10.44 10.46 -20.55
CA TRP A 578 -11.28 11.07 -21.58
C TRP A 578 -12.59 10.32 -21.84
N PRO A 579 -12.63 8.96 -21.87
CA PRO A 579 -13.89 8.24 -22.00
C PRO A 579 -14.86 8.48 -20.83
N LYS A 580 -14.34 8.73 -19.62
CA LYS A 580 -15.15 8.95 -18.40
C LYS A 580 -15.70 10.37 -18.32
N TRP A 581 -14.88 11.35 -18.68
CA TRP A 581 -15.16 12.76 -18.39
C TRP A 581 -15.61 13.56 -19.61
N ARG A 582 -15.56 13.03 -20.83
CA ARG A 582 -16.02 13.75 -22.02
C ARG A 582 -17.55 13.94 -22.00
N GLY A 583 -18.00 15.18 -22.17
CA GLY A 583 -19.43 15.49 -22.40
C GLY A 583 -20.23 15.80 -21.14
N SER A 584 -19.60 16.10 -20.01
CA SER A 584 -20.31 16.65 -18.85
C SER A 584 -20.92 18.01 -19.21
N PRO A 585 -22.23 18.24 -18.95
CA PRO A 585 -22.92 19.44 -19.40
C PRO A 585 -22.37 20.72 -18.73
N SER A 586 -22.17 21.79 -19.52
CA SER A 586 -21.77 23.11 -19.02
C SER A 586 -22.99 24.02 -18.78
N PRO A 587 -23.01 24.86 -17.73
CA PRO A 587 -24.04 25.88 -17.55
C PRO A 587 -24.02 26.92 -18.68
N PRO A 588 -25.19 27.44 -19.11
CA PRO A 588 -25.32 28.24 -20.33
C PRO A 588 -24.77 29.68 -20.26
N LEU A 589 -24.36 30.19 -19.09
CA LEU A 589 -23.87 31.57 -18.95
C LEU A 589 -22.70 31.64 -17.96
N VAL A 590 -21.58 32.18 -18.43
CA VAL A 590 -20.27 32.13 -17.79
C VAL A 590 -19.81 33.54 -17.41
N PRO A 591 -19.81 33.95 -16.12
CA PRO A 591 -19.31 35.26 -15.71
C PRO A 591 -17.78 35.32 -15.69
N HIS A 592 -17.21 36.52 -15.81
CA HIS A 592 -15.79 36.76 -15.63
C HIS A 592 -15.36 36.34 -14.20
N GLY A 593 -14.45 35.36 -14.08
CA GLY A 593 -13.88 34.91 -12.80
C GLY A 593 -14.22 33.50 -12.31
N GLY A 594 -14.77 32.60 -13.13
CA GLY A 594 -14.95 31.18 -12.76
C GLY A 594 -16.24 30.85 -12.01
N LYS A 595 -16.47 29.55 -11.72
CA LYS A 595 -17.61 29.04 -10.92
C LYS A 595 -17.73 29.76 -9.56
N ALA A 596 -16.61 29.98 -8.87
CA ALA A 596 -16.59 30.72 -7.61
C ALA A 596 -17.01 32.21 -7.74
N SER A 597 -16.82 32.85 -8.91
CA SER A 597 -17.36 34.19 -9.17
C SER A 597 -18.87 34.14 -9.44
N TYR A 598 -19.32 33.13 -10.20
CA TYR A 598 -20.74 32.86 -10.45
C TYR A 598 -21.52 32.58 -9.15
N GLU A 599 -20.98 31.72 -8.28
CA GLU A 599 -21.59 31.38 -6.99
C GLU A 599 -21.60 32.56 -6.03
N ARG A 600 -20.54 33.38 -5.98
CA ARG A 600 -20.55 34.65 -5.22
C ARG A 600 -21.58 35.65 -5.75
N GLN A 601 -21.78 35.71 -7.07
CA GLN A 601 -22.82 36.54 -7.68
C GLN A 601 -24.24 36.02 -7.41
N LEU A 602 -24.43 34.70 -7.32
CA LEU A 602 -25.71 34.10 -6.92
C LEU A 602 -26.00 34.33 -5.44
N ALA A 603 -25.00 34.12 -4.58
CA ALA A 603 -25.11 34.34 -3.14
C ALA A 603 -25.33 35.82 -2.76
N SER A 604 -25.00 36.75 -3.65
CA SER A 604 -25.27 38.20 -3.47
C SER A 604 -26.61 38.65 -4.08
N ARG A 605 -27.35 37.74 -4.72
CA ARG A 605 -28.70 37.97 -5.26
C ARG A 605 -29.82 37.40 -4.39
N HIS A 606 -29.46 36.71 -3.31
CA HIS A 606 -30.34 36.25 -2.23
C HIS A 606 -29.91 36.93 -0.93
#